data_AF-A0A7X7RPL2-F1
#
_entry.id   AF-A0A7X7RPL2-F1
#
_cell.length_a   1.000
_cell.length_b   1.000
_cell.length_c   1.000
_cell.angle_alpha   90.00
_cell.angle_beta   90.00
_cell.angle_gamma   90.00
#
_symmetry.space_group_name_H-M   'P 1'
#
loop_
_entity.id
_entity.type
_entity.pdbx_description
1 polymer ?
#
loop_
_entity_poly.entity_id
_entity_poly.type
_entity_poly.pdbx_seq_one_letter_code
_entity_poly.pdbx_strand_id
1 'polypeptide(L)'
;PLHLSEITITSPNNDARGQQIQAVLTRNLYRTWFSVGPMMGITWWNVVDDCGAPGEPSVSGLFSRDMAPKPAFHAMNKLINDEWKTRLTLKAGADGKVAFRGFKGTYRVSWKDAAGAEKQAEFRLAKDGDGI
;
A
#
# COMPACT_ATOMS: atom_id res chain seq x y z
N PRO A 1 -17.37 9.42 -2.61
CA PRO A 1 -16.20 8.57 -2.27
C PRO A 1 -16.65 7.46 -1.33
N LEU A 2 -16.16 6.25 -1.50
CA LEU A 2 -16.46 5.10 -0.64
C LEU A 2 -15.35 4.93 0.39
N HIS A 3 -15.69 4.70 1.65
CA HIS A 3 -14.74 4.47 2.74
C HIS A 3 -15.23 3.29 3.56
N LEU A 4 -14.39 2.25 3.69
CA LEU A 4 -14.58 1.24 4.72
C LEU A 4 -14.06 1.84 6.04
N SER A 5 -14.99 2.42 6.82
CA SER A 5 -14.68 3.14 8.05
C SER A 5 -14.12 2.26 9.15
N GLU A 6 -14.34 0.95 9.06
CA GLU A 6 -13.78 -0.05 9.96
C GLU A 6 -13.78 -1.42 9.28
N ILE A 7 -12.68 -2.17 9.43
CA ILE A 7 -12.62 -3.59 9.11
C ILE A 7 -11.64 -4.30 10.04
N THR A 8 -11.97 -5.54 10.37
CA THR A 8 -11.09 -6.48 11.05
C THR A 8 -11.04 -7.77 10.26
N ILE A 9 -9.84 -8.21 9.88
CA ILE A 9 -9.61 -9.52 9.25
C ILE A 9 -8.93 -10.38 10.30
N THR A 10 -9.69 -11.30 10.87
CA THR A 10 -9.22 -12.15 11.97
C THR A 10 -8.47 -13.36 11.45
N SER A 11 -7.55 -13.84 12.27
CA SER A 11 -7.01 -15.17 12.11
C SER A 11 -8.02 -16.20 12.66
N PRO A 12 -8.24 -17.35 12.00
CA PRO A 12 -9.09 -18.39 12.55
C PRO A 12 -8.54 -19.00 13.85
N ASN A 13 -7.20 -19.04 14.00
CA ASN A 13 -6.48 -19.54 15.18
C ASN A 13 -5.17 -18.74 15.37
N ASN A 14 -4.56 -18.76 16.57
CA ASN A 14 -3.24 -18.12 16.78
C ASN A 14 -2.04 -19.05 16.51
N ASP A 15 -2.13 -19.88 15.48
CA ASP A 15 -1.03 -20.72 15.02
C ASP A 15 -0.45 -20.22 13.69
N ALA A 16 0.66 -20.80 13.25
CA ALA A 16 1.31 -20.40 12.00
C ALA A 16 0.38 -20.50 10.79
N ARG A 17 -0.50 -21.51 10.76
CA ARG A 17 -1.47 -21.72 9.68
C ARG A 17 -2.54 -20.62 9.69
N GLY A 18 -3.12 -20.31 10.84
CA GLY A 18 -4.13 -19.27 11.00
C GLY A 18 -3.60 -17.92 10.59
N GLN A 19 -2.41 -17.54 11.07
CA GLN A 19 -1.80 -16.26 10.71
C GLN A 19 -1.53 -16.14 9.20
N GLN A 20 -1.21 -17.26 8.53
CA GLN A 20 -1.09 -17.25 7.06
C GLN A 20 -2.44 -17.13 6.35
N ILE A 21 -3.50 -17.75 6.88
CA ILE A 21 -4.85 -17.55 6.36
C ILE A 21 -5.24 -16.06 6.47
N GLN A 22 -4.98 -15.43 7.62
CA GLN A 22 -5.19 -14.00 7.82
C GLN A 22 -4.43 -13.19 6.76
N ALA A 23 -3.16 -13.51 6.49
CA ALA A 23 -2.36 -12.79 5.49
C ALA A 23 -2.91 -12.90 4.07
N VAL A 24 -3.33 -14.10 3.65
CA VAL A 24 -3.94 -14.33 2.33
C VAL A 24 -5.26 -13.57 2.19
N LEU A 25 -6.11 -13.60 3.22
CA LEU A 25 -7.37 -12.86 3.23
C LEU A 25 -7.12 -11.35 3.18
N THR A 26 -6.22 -10.83 4.01
CA THR A 26 -5.80 -9.42 4.00
C THR A 26 -5.34 -9.00 2.61
N ARG A 27 -4.44 -9.75 1.99
CA ARG A 27 -3.96 -9.46 0.64
C ARG A 27 -5.10 -9.39 -0.37
N ASN A 28 -5.96 -10.39 -0.39
CA ASN A 28 -7.00 -10.52 -1.41
C ASN A 28 -8.08 -9.45 -1.24
N LEU A 29 -8.54 -9.22 -0.01
CA LEU A 29 -9.54 -8.21 0.30
C LEU A 29 -9.04 -6.80 -0.03
N TYR A 30 -7.81 -6.46 0.37
CA TYR A 30 -7.24 -5.15 0.05
C TYR A 30 -7.10 -4.92 -1.46
N ARG A 31 -6.70 -5.93 -2.25
CA ARG A 31 -6.67 -5.81 -3.72
C ARG A 31 -8.05 -5.63 -4.32
N THR A 32 -9.05 -6.37 -3.82
CA THR A 32 -10.44 -6.24 -4.26
C THR A 32 -10.97 -4.84 -3.97
N TRP A 33 -10.82 -4.35 -2.73
CA TRP A 33 -11.27 -3.02 -2.35
C TRP A 33 -10.53 -1.91 -3.13
N PHE A 34 -9.22 -2.07 -3.33
CA PHE A 34 -8.42 -1.15 -4.13
C PHE A 34 -8.87 -1.08 -5.60
N SER A 35 -9.46 -2.16 -6.13
CA SER A 35 -9.98 -2.18 -7.51
C SER A 35 -11.31 -1.43 -7.67
N VAL A 36 -11.98 -1.07 -6.56
CA VAL A 36 -13.23 -0.31 -6.58
C VAL A 36 -12.88 1.17 -6.81
N GLY A 37 -13.17 1.69 -8.00
CA GLY A 37 -12.77 3.05 -8.41
C GLY A 37 -13.14 4.17 -7.43
N PRO A 38 -14.33 4.16 -6.79
CA PRO A 38 -14.68 5.15 -5.77
C PRO A 38 -14.02 4.97 -4.39
N MET A 39 -13.24 3.90 -4.16
CA MET A 39 -12.61 3.61 -2.86
C MET A 39 -11.58 4.68 -2.51
N MET A 40 -11.82 5.36 -1.40
CA MET A 40 -10.97 6.46 -0.91
C MET A 40 -10.11 6.01 0.26
N GLY A 41 -10.62 5.12 1.11
CA GLY A 41 -9.92 4.68 2.31
C GLY A 41 -10.46 3.37 2.86
N ILE A 42 -9.60 2.69 3.63
CA ILE A 42 -9.90 1.49 4.40
C ILE A 42 -9.26 1.69 5.76
N THR A 43 -10.06 1.71 6.81
CA THR A 43 -9.57 1.85 8.19
C THR A 43 -9.56 0.47 8.83
N TRP A 44 -8.38 0.00 9.21
CA TRP A 44 -8.22 -1.20 10.03
C TRP A 44 -8.48 -0.84 11.50
N TRP A 45 -9.25 -1.67 12.22
CA TRP A 45 -9.61 -1.41 13.62
C TRP A 45 -8.40 -1.62 14.57
N ASN A 46 -8.20 -2.85 15.05
CA ASN A 46 -7.13 -3.16 15.99
C ASN A 46 -5.85 -3.54 15.25
N VAL A 47 -4.83 -2.69 15.29
CA VAL A 47 -3.53 -2.97 14.66
C VAL A 47 -2.71 -3.98 15.46
N VAL A 48 -2.95 -4.08 16.77
CA VAL A 48 -2.26 -4.99 17.71
C VAL A 48 -3.26 -6.03 18.21
N ASP A 49 -2.86 -7.29 18.27
CA ASP A 49 -3.64 -8.37 18.86
C ASP A 49 -4.04 -8.03 20.32
N ASP A 50 -5.20 -8.55 20.75
CA ASP A 50 -5.71 -8.46 22.13
C ASP A 50 -5.89 -7.01 22.65
N CYS A 51 -6.23 -6.08 21.75
CA CYS A 51 -6.58 -4.69 22.07
C CYS A 51 -8.04 -4.34 21.78
N GLY A 52 -8.85 -5.34 21.41
CA GLY A 52 -10.29 -5.21 21.20
C GLY A 52 -11.10 -5.17 22.49
N ALA A 53 -12.39 -4.86 22.37
CA ALA A 53 -13.31 -4.91 23.49
C ALA A 53 -13.50 -6.37 23.99
N PRO A 54 -13.90 -6.58 25.26
CA PRO A 54 -14.17 -7.93 25.77
C PRO A 54 -15.17 -8.69 24.89
N GLY A 55 -14.80 -9.90 24.46
CA GLY A 55 -15.60 -10.73 23.56
C GLY A 55 -15.25 -10.57 22.07
N GLU A 56 -14.38 -9.62 21.70
CA GLU A 56 -13.84 -9.52 20.35
C GLU A 56 -12.76 -10.57 20.07
N PRO A 57 -12.53 -10.92 18.80
CA PRO A 57 -11.44 -11.81 18.41
C PRO A 57 -10.07 -11.26 18.83
N SER A 58 -9.35 -12.04 19.65
CA SER A 58 -8.03 -11.66 20.17
C SER A 58 -6.92 -11.66 19.11
N VAL A 59 -7.11 -12.39 18.01
CA VAL A 59 -6.12 -12.52 16.91
C VAL A 59 -6.57 -11.72 15.69
N SER A 60 -6.73 -10.42 15.88
CA SER A 60 -7.28 -9.45 14.91
C SER A 60 -6.25 -8.45 14.39
N GLY A 61 -5.08 -8.36 15.03
CA GLY A 61 -4.02 -7.42 14.73
C GLY A 61 -3.19 -7.78 13.50
N LEU A 62 -2.48 -6.76 13.01
CA LEU A 62 -1.34 -6.87 12.10
C LEU A 62 -0.03 -7.14 12.87
N PHE A 63 -0.03 -6.84 14.17
CA PHE A 63 1.05 -7.12 15.10
C PHE A 63 0.52 -8.00 16.22
N SER A 64 1.39 -8.86 16.76
CA SER A 64 1.13 -9.55 18.03
C SER A 64 1.15 -8.56 19.19
N ARG A 65 0.72 -9.02 20.38
CA ARG A 65 0.62 -8.17 21.59
C ARG A 65 1.96 -7.53 22.00
N ASP A 66 3.06 -8.21 21.72
CA ASP A 66 4.45 -7.78 21.93
C ASP A 66 5.04 -6.97 20.75
N MET A 67 4.19 -6.51 19.82
CA MET A 67 4.56 -5.68 18.66
C MET A 67 5.44 -6.39 17.62
N ALA A 68 5.46 -7.73 17.58
CA ALA A 68 6.07 -8.45 16.48
C ALA A 68 5.16 -8.39 15.23
N PRO A 69 5.69 -8.07 14.04
CA PRO A 69 4.90 -8.01 12.82
C PRO A 69 4.40 -9.40 12.43
N LYS A 70 3.11 -9.52 12.13
CA LYS A 70 2.50 -10.78 11.68
C LYS A 70 2.62 -10.94 10.16
N PRO A 71 2.42 -12.15 9.61
CA PRO A 71 2.34 -12.35 8.16
C PRO A 71 1.38 -11.39 7.43
N ALA A 72 0.25 -11.03 8.07
CA ALA A 72 -0.71 -10.06 7.52
C ALA A 72 -0.14 -8.65 7.37
N PHE A 73 0.71 -8.19 8.31
CA PHE A 73 1.43 -6.92 8.16
C PHE A 73 2.32 -6.93 6.93
N HIS A 74 3.12 -7.99 6.74
CA HIS A 74 4.03 -8.10 5.59
C HIS A 74 3.27 -8.15 4.26
N ALA A 75 2.14 -8.87 4.21
CA ALA A 75 1.28 -8.91 3.05
C ALA A 75 0.74 -7.51 2.68
N MET A 76 0.27 -6.75 3.68
CA MET A 76 -0.22 -5.39 3.47
C MET A 76 0.90 -4.41 3.10
N ASN A 77 2.06 -4.48 3.77
CA ASN A 77 3.22 -3.66 3.48
C ASN A 77 3.71 -3.85 2.03
N LYS A 78 3.75 -5.10 1.56
CA LYS A 78 4.12 -5.40 0.18
C LYS A 78 3.17 -4.74 -0.82
N LEU A 79 1.86 -4.80 -0.58
CA LEU A 79 0.89 -4.12 -1.46
C LEU A 79 1.14 -2.62 -1.49
N ILE A 80 1.20 -1.97 -0.32
CA ILE A 80 1.25 -0.51 -0.22
C ILE A 80 2.60 0.05 -0.69
N ASN A 81 3.70 -0.51 -0.19
CA ASN A 81 5.02 0.08 -0.34
C ASN A 81 5.84 -0.48 -1.50
N ASP A 82 5.54 -1.71 -1.95
CA ASP A 82 6.32 -2.37 -3.02
C ASP A 82 5.52 -2.46 -4.34
N GLU A 83 4.22 -2.77 -4.28
CA GLU A 83 3.39 -2.96 -5.49
C GLU A 83 2.67 -1.68 -5.94
N TRP A 84 2.10 -0.91 -5.03
CA TRP A 84 1.28 0.27 -5.35
C TRP A 84 2.05 1.58 -5.29
N LYS A 85 3.24 1.59 -4.71
CA LYS A 85 4.11 2.77 -4.76
C LYS A 85 4.91 2.76 -6.06
N THR A 86 4.63 3.71 -6.95
CA THR A 86 5.34 3.82 -8.22
C THR A 86 6.83 4.08 -7.99
N ARG A 87 7.70 3.16 -8.43
CA ARG A 87 9.15 3.33 -8.49
C ARG A 87 9.67 2.75 -9.80
N LEU A 88 10.16 3.60 -10.70
CA LEU A 88 10.53 3.22 -12.06
C LEU A 88 11.84 3.90 -12.46
N THR A 89 12.59 3.25 -13.34
CA THR A 89 13.72 3.86 -14.07
C THR A 89 13.44 3.68 -15.56
N LEU A 90 13.34 4.79 -16.27
CA LEU A 90 12.94 4.82 -17.68
C LEU A 90 14.00 5.55 -18.49
N LYS A 91 14.17 5.14 -19.74
CA LYS A 91 14.99 5.87 -20.71
C LYS A 91 14.11 6.88 -21.44
N ALA A 92 14.56 8.13 -21.51
CA ALA A 92 13.86 9.15 -22.29
C ALA A 92 13.83 8.80 -23.78
N GLY A 93 12.74 9.16 -24.45
CA GLY A 93 12.60 9.04 -25.90
C GLY A 93 13.54 9.97 -26.66
N ALA A 94 13.56 9.85 -27.99
CA ALA A 94 14.38 10.71 -28.85
C ALA A 94 13.99 12.20 -28.75
N ASP A 95 12.76 12.49 -28.36
CA ASP A 95 12.23 13.83 -28.10
C ASP A 95 12.43 14.30 -26.64
N GLY A 96 13.15 13.51 -25.82
CA GLY A 96 13.42 13.80 -24.42
C GLY A 96 12.26 13.52 -23.47
N LYS A 97 11.12 12.99 -23.94
CA LYS A 97 9.94 12.76 -23.10
C LYS A 97 9.95 11.39 -22.45
N VAL A 98 9.29 11.31 -21.29
CA VAL A 98 9.02 10.07 -20.55
C VAL A 98 7.54 10.04 -20.19
N ALA A 99 6.87 8.95 -20.53
CA ALA A 99 5.51 8.67 -20.08
C ALA A 99 5.53 7.45 -19.15
N PHE A 100 4.71 7.47 -18.11
CA PHE A 100 4.57 6.36 -17.17
C PHE A 100 3.13 6.28 -16.66
N ARG A 101 2.77 5.11 -16.12
CA ARG A 101 1.53 4.92 -15.36
C ARG A 101 1.85 4.96 -13.88
N GLY A 102 1.09 5.76 -13.13
CA GLY A 102 1.22 5.84 -11.68
C GLY A 102 -0.08 6.27 -11.01
N PHE A 103 -0.10 6.14 -9.68
CA PHE A 103 -1.21 6.61 -8.86
C PHE A 103 -1.13 8.11 -8.61
N LYS A 104 -2.27 8.77 -8.34
CA LYS A 104 -2.29 10.19 -8.00
C LYS A 104 -1.48 10.44 -6.73
N GLY A 105 -0.68 11.51 -6.74
CA GLY A 105 0.22 11.81 -5.62
C GLY A 105 1.41 12.66 -6.01
N THR A 106 2.33 12.83 -5.07
CA THR A 106 3.58 13.56 -5.27
C THR A 106 4.67 12.61 -5.75
N TYR A 107 5.37 13.03 -6.79
CA TYR A 107 6.47 12.31 -7.40
C TYR A 107 7.74 13.13 -7.30
N ARG A 108 8.83 12.44 -7.00
CA ARG A 108 10.18 12.94 -7.15
C ARG A 108 10.80 12.27 -8.37
N VAL A 109 11.27 13.08 -9.31
CA VAL A 109 11.98 12.62 -10.50
C VAL A 109 13.42 13.09 -10.43
N SER A 110 14.35 12.19 -10.79
CA SER A 110 15.78 12.46 -10.86
C SER A 110 16.32 11.99 -12.19
N TRP A 111 17.16 12.79 -12.85
CA TRP A 111 17.74 12.48 -14.15
C TRP A 111 19.14 13.08 -14.30
N LYS A 112 19.87 12.66 -15.34
CA LYS A 112 21.10 13.31 -15.78
C LYS A 112 20.81 14.15 -17.01
N ASP A 113 21.26 15.41 -17.03
CA ASP A 113 21.13 16.26 -18.21
C ASP A 113 22.18 15.90 -19.29
N ALA A 114 22.15 16.62 -20.41
CA ALA A 114 23.07 16.39 -21.53
C ALA A 114 24.55 16.60 -21.18
N ALA A 115 24.85 17.38 -20.13
CA ALA A 115 26.20 17.58 -19.60
C ALA A 115 26.59 16.51 -18.56
N GLY A 116 25.69 15.57 -18.27
CA GLY A 116 25.89 14.50 -17.28
C GLY A 116 25.66 14.93 -15.84
N ALA A 117 25.17 16.15 -15.60
CA ALA A 117 24.91 16.64 -14.25
C ALA A 117 23.59 16.06 -13.72
N GLU A 118 23.58 15.68 -12.43
CA GLU A 118 22.38 15.18 -11.77
C GLU A 118 21.40 16.32 -11.49
N LYS A 119 20.13 16.07 -11.79
CA LYS A 119 19.01 16.98 -11.58
C LYS A 119 17.89 16.25 -10.84
N GLN A 120 17.10 17.00 -10.09
CA GLN A 120 15.92 16.52 -9.41
C GLN A 120 14.82 17.57 -9.48
N ALA A 121 13.58 17.12 -9.63
CA ALA A 121 12.39 17.95 -9.50
C ALA A 121 11.28 17.15 -8.81
N GLU A 122 10.28 17.86 -8.33
CA GLU A 122 9.06 17.28 -7.79
C GLU A 122 7.86 17.79 -8.58
N PHE A 123 6.88 16.92 -8.78
CA PHE A 123 5.59 17.31 -9.33
C PHE A 123 4.47 16.52 -8.67
N ARG A 124 3.25 17.04 -8.81
CA ARG A 124 2.04 16.40 -8.33
C ARG A 124 1.22 15.89 -9.51
N LEU A 125 1.01 14.58 -9.58
CA LEU A 125 0.08 13.96 -10.51
C LEU A 125 -1.32 14.03 -9.89
N ALA A 126 -2.11 15.05 -10.24
CA ALA A 126 -3.49 15.23 -9.77
C ALA A 126 -4.52 14.75 -10.81
N LYS A 127 -4.24 14.98 -12.09
CA LYS A 127 -5.04 14.58 -13.26
C LYS A 127 -4.17 13.84 -14.27
N ASP A 128 -4.78 13.16 -15.23
CA ASP A 128 -4.01 12.47 -16.27
C ASP A 128 -3.35 13.50 -17.19
N GLY A 129 -2.07 13.30 -17.49
CA GLY A 129 -1.27 14.23 -18.29
C GLY A 129 -0.47 15.27 -17.48
N ASP A 130 -0.63 15.36 -16.16
CA ASP A 130 0.25 16.23 -15.35
C ASP A 130 1.70 15.72 -15.39
N GLY A 131 2.65 16.67 -15.36
CA GLY A 131 4.09 16.42 -15.40
C GLY A 131 4.89 17.68 -15.09
N ILE A 132 6.19 17.62 -15.34
CA ILE A 132 7.10 18.79 -15.34
C ILE A 132 7.38 19.25 -16.77
#